data_AF-A0AB34GU07-F1
#
_entry.id   AF-A0AB34GU07-F1
#
_cell.length_a   1.000
_cell.length_b   1.000
_cell.length_c   1.000
_cell.angle_alpha   90.00
_cell.angle_beta   90.00
_cell.angle_gamma   90.00
#
_symmetry.space_group_name_H-M   'P 1'
#
loop_
_entity.id
_entity.type
_entity.pdbx_description
1 polymer ?
#
loop_
_entity_poly.entity_id
_entity_poly.type
_entity_poly.pdbx_seq_one_letter_code
_entity_poly.pdbx_strand_id
1 'polypeptide(L)'
;SLLISLPCVLGLQIPRDEPIHILNVAIKTDCDIEDDRLAAMFREFTQQNKATLVEHGIRRLTFLVAQKDFRKQVNYEVDQRFHREFPKFFTFRARDKFEEDRIYRHLEPALAFQLELNRMRNFDLTAIPCANHKMHLYLGAAKVEVGTEVTDYRFFVRAIIRHSDLVTKIEESVRSMVMRYGSRLWKLRVLQAELKINIRLTPTGKAIPIRLFLTNESGYYLDISLYKEVTDSRTAQIMFQAYGDKQGPLHGMLINTPYVTKDLLQSKRFQAQSLGTTYIYDIPEMFRQSLIKLWESMSTQAFLPSPPLPSDMLTYTELVLDDQGQLVHMNRLPGGNEARQEIGKKIGMVAWKMTLKSPEYPEGRDIIVIGNDITYRIGSFGPQEDLLFLRASELARAEGIPRIYVAANSGARIGLAEEIRHMFHVAWVDPEDPYKGYKYLYLTPQDYKRVSALNSVHCEHVEDEGESRYKITDIIGKEEGLGAENLRGSGMIAGESSLAYDEIITISLVTCRAIGIGAYLVRLGQRTIQVENSHLILTGAGALNKNTGSRHADFSSCGTQAQLLRGMWDLPGPGLEPESLSRILWACVQVTLSACLFL
;
A
#
# COMPACT_ATOMS: atom_id res chain seq x y z
N SER A 1 48.45 -1.52 -25.69
CA SER A 1 48.42 -2.63 -26.67
C SER A 1 46.98 -3.07 -26.83
N LEU A 2 46.30 -2.65 -27.90
CA LEU A 2 44.95 -3.11 -28.22
C LEU A 2 45.00 -4.58 -28.63
N LEU A 3 44.31 -5.45 -27.91
CA LEU A 3 44.04 -6.83 -28.33
C LEU A 3 42.60 -6.86 -28.85
N ILE A 4 42.45 -6.82 -30.17
CA ILE A 4 41.18 -6.98 -30.86
C ILE A 4 40.99 -8.49 -31.09
N SER A 5 40.04 -9.12 -30.41
CA SER A 5 39.64 -10.50 -30.72
C SER A 5 38.49 -10.47 -31.75
N LEU A 6 38.78 -10.82 -33.00
CA LEU A 6 37.78 -11.05 -34.05
C LEU A 6 37.43 -12.54 -34.10
N PRO A 7 36.16 -12.95 -33.93
CA PRO A 7 35.71 -14.26 -34.37
C PRO A 7 35.43 -14.21 -35.88
N CYS A 8 36.16 -15.01 -36.65
CA CYS A 8 35.88 -15.24 -38.07
C CYS A 8 34.67 -16.19 -38.18
N VAL A 9 33.55 -15.72 -38.74
CA VAL A 9 32.42 -16.58 -39.13
C VAL A 9 32.13 -16.33 -40.60
N LEU A 10 32.27 -17.40 -41.38
CA LEU A 10 32.02 -17.49 -42.81
C LEU A 10 30.54 -17.25 -43.16
N GLY A 11 30.29 -16.35 -44.12
CA GLY A 11 29.42 -16.66 -45.27
C GLY A 11 27.90 -16.58 -45.14
N LEU A 12 27.32 -15.61 -44.43
CA LEU A 12 25.89 -15.26 -44.58
C LEU A 12 25.73 -13.74 -44.72
N GLN A 13 25.21 -13.28 -45.87
CA GLN A 13 24.87 -11.87 -46.11
C GLN A 13 23.66 -11.49 -45.24
N ILE A 14 23.94 -10.88 -44.08
CA ILE A 14 22.96 -10.22 -43.22
C ILE A 14 22.71 -8.81 -43.80
N PRO A 15 21.47 -8.32 -43.91
CA PRO A 15 21.19 -6.97 -44.39
C PRO A 15 21.96 -5.92 -43.57
N ARG A 16 22.62 -4.98 -44.26
CA ARG A 16 23.63 -4.04 -43.72
C ARG A 16 23.12 -3.02 -42.70
N ASP A 17 21.83 -3.02 -42.34
CA ASP A 17 21.23 -1.95 -41.53
C ASP A 17 21.25 -2.20 -40.01
N GLU A 18 21.44 -3.44 -39.53
CA GLU A 18 21.50 -3.70 -38.09
C GLU A 18 22.94 -3.92 -37.59
N PRO A 19 23.41 -3.12 -36.62
CA PRO A 19 24.75 -3.31 -36.04
C PRO A 19 24.78 -4.59 -35.19
N ILE A 20 25.74 -5.49 -35.48
CA ILE A 20 25.87 -6.81 -34.84
C ILE A 20 27.11 -6.94 -33.95
N HIS A 21 28.13 -6.09 -34.13
CA HIS A 21 29.42 -6.28 -33.48
C HIS A 21 29.46 -5.71 -32.06
N ILE A 22 30.19 -6.36 -31.15
CA ILE A 22 30.36 -5.94 -29.76
C ILE A 22 31.83 -5.63 -29.52
N LEU A 23 32.14 -4.45 -28.99
CA LEU A 23 33.50 -4.02 -28.67
C LEU A 23 33.64 -3.80 -27.17
N ASN A 24 34.65 -4.41 -26.55
CA ASN A 24 35.00 -4.20 -25.15
C ASN A 24 36.43 -3.70 -25.06
N VAL A 25 36.66 -2.61 -24.32
CA VAL A 25 37.97 -1.98 -24.16
C VAL A 25 38.34 -2.01 -22.69
N ALA A 26 39.39 -2.76 -22.35
CA ALA A 26 39.92 -2.82 -21.00
C ALA A 26 41.01 -1.75 -20.83
N ILE A 27 40.85 -0.92 -19.81
CA ILE A 27 41.75 0.18 -19.46
C ILE A 27 42.25 -0.07 -18.04
N LYS A 28 43.56 0.00 -17.86
CA LYS A 28 44.19 -0.03 -16.55
C LYS A 28 44.60 1.40 -16.20
N THR A 29 44.22 1.85 -15.01
CA THR A 29 44.61 3.16 -14.48
C THR A 29 45.17 3.01 -13.07
N ASP A 30 46.18 3.80 -12.76
CA ASP A 30 46.77 3.90 -11.43
C ASP A 30 46.17 5.08 -10.63
N CYS A 31 45.31 5.91 -11.22
CA CYS A 31 44.64 7.01 -10.53
C CYS A 31 43.19 6.66 -10.20
N ASP A 32 42.73 7.05 -8.99
CA ASP A 32 41.31 7.05 -8.68
C ASP A 32 40.65 8.27 -9.32
N ILE A 33 39.87 8.03 -10.37
CA ILE A 33 39.18 9.06 -11.14
C ILE A 33 37.69 8.84 -10.90
N GLU A 34 36.99 9.95 -10.62
CA GLU A 34 35.54 9.96 -10.44
C GLU A 34 34.81 9.43 -11.67
N ASP A 35 33.70 8.73 -11.42
CA ASP A 35 32.93 8.04 -12.46
C ASP A 35 32.39 8.98 -13.53
N ASP A 36 31.92 10.18 -13.14
CA ASP A 36 31.34 11.13 -14.08
C ASP A 36 32.41 11.77 -14.98
N ARG A 37 33.64 11.93 -14.47
CA ARG A 37 34.79 12.39 -15.27
C ARG A 37 35.21 11.32 -16.28
N LEU A 38 35.29 10.06 -15.85
CA LEU A 38 35.56 8.93 -16.75
C LEU A 38 34.47 8.81 -17.83
N ALA A 39 33.20 8.90 -17.43
CA ALA A 39 32.06 8.85 -18.35
C ALA A 39 32.11 10.01 -19.37
N ALA A 40 32.47 11.23 -18.96
CA ALA A 40 32.63 12.37 -19.85
C ALA A 40 33.76 12.14 -20.89
N MET A 41 34.92 11.64 -20.45
CA MET A 41 36.04 11.31 -21.36
C MET A 41 35.66 10.22 -22.37
N PHE A 42 34.99 9.15 -21.92
CA PHE A 42 34.53 8.09 -22.82
C PHE A 42 33.43 8.59 -23.77
N ARG A 43 32.52 9.43 -23.28
CA ARG A 43 31.50 10.08 -24.13
C ARG A 43 32.15 10.90 -25.23
N GLU A 44 33.12 11.75 -24.90
CA GLU A 44 33.83 12.54 -25.90
C GLU A 44 34.48 11.65 -26.97
N PHE A 45 35.20 10.59 -26.56
CA PHE A 45 35.80 9.63 -27.48
C PHE A 45 34.76 8.95 -28.39
N THR A 46 33.64 8.48 -27.82
CA THR A 46 32.59 7.80 -28.60
C THR A 46 31.87 8.74 -29.57
N GLN A 47 31.65 10.00 -29.19
CA GLN A 47 31.02 10.99 -30.06
C GLN A 47 31.97 11.43 -31.19
N GLN A 48 33.25 11.62 -30.91
CA GLN A 48 34.26 11.90 -31.93
C GLN A 48 34.37 10.78 -32.98
N ASN A 49 34.27 9.52 -32.55
CA ASN A 49 34.44 8.34 -33.42
C ASN A 49 33.10 7.72 -33.88
N LYS A 50 31.97 8.43 -33.69
CA LYS A 50 30.63 7.90 -33.92
C LYS A 50 30.41 7.39 -35.34
N ALA A 51 30.86 8.13 -36.35
CA ALA A 51 30.71 7.74 -37.76
C ALA A 51 31.41 6.41 -38.05
N THR A 52 32.64 6.24 -37.56
CA THR A 52 33.43 5.01 -37.70
C THR A 52 32.77 3.84 -36.97
N LEU A 53 32.23 4.06 -35.76
CA LEU A 53 31.54 3.01 -35.00
C LEU A 53 30.26 2.52 -35.71
N VAL A 54 29.53 3.43 -36.37
CA VAL A 54 28.34 3.09 -37.18
C VAL A 54 28.74 2.34 -38.45
N GLU A 55 29.75 2.82 -39.18
CA GLU A 55 30.25 2.18 -40.41
C GLU A 55 30.69 0.73 -40.16
N HIS A 56 31.31 0.47 -39.02
CA HIS A 56 31.76 -0.87 -38.62
C HIS A 56 30.65 -1.70 -37.93
N GLY A 57 29.40 -1.23 -37.93
CA GLY A 57 28.26 -1.98 -37.39
C GLY A 57 28.40 -2.34 -35.90
N ILE A 58 29.03 -1.47 -35.10
CA ILE A 58 29.20 -1.71 -33.65
C ILE A 58 27.87 -1.49 -32.94
N ARG A 59 27.31 -2.54 -32.34
CA ARG A 59 26.06 -2.51 -31.55
C ARG A 59 26.27 -1.91 -30.17
N ARG A 60 27.38 -2.27 -29.52
CA ARG A 60 27.72 -1.91 -28.14
C ARG A 60 29.21 -1.77 -27.96
N LEU A 61 29.61 -0.70 -27.27
CA LEU A 61 30.97 -0.45 -26.80
C LEU A 61 30.97 -0.40 -25.27
N THR A 62 31.81 -1.20 -24.62
CA THR A 62 31.92 -1.22 -23.15
C THR A 62 33.36 -0.94 -22.71
N PHE A 63 33.56 0.09 -21.89
CA PHE A 63 34.84 0.36 -21.26
C PHE A 63 34.88 -0.30 -19.88
N LEU A 64 35.89 -1.13 -19.65
CA LEU A 64 36.21 -1.73 -18.36
C LEU A 64 37.41 -1.00 -17.78
N VAL A 65 37.25 -0.34 -16.64
CA VAL A 65 38.34 0.34 -15.94
C VAL A 65 38.74 -0.49 -14.73
N ALA A 66 39.94 -1.07 -14.80
CA ALA A 66 40.57 -1.77 -13.69
C ALA A 66 41.48 -0.78 -12.95
N GLN A 67 41.08 -0.43 -11.73
CA GLN A 67 41.89 0.39 -10.82
C GLN A 67 42.83 -0.52 -10.01
N LYS A 68 44.03 -0.02 -9.72
CA LYS A 68 45.00 -0.69 -8.87
C LYS A 68 44.73 -0.29 -7.42
N ASP A 69 44.57 -1.27 -6.52
CA ASP A 69 44.34 -0.97 -5.09
C ASP A 69 45.53 -0.18 -4.51
N PHE A 70 45.33 1.11 -4.19
CA PHE A 70 46.33 1.92 -3.48
C PHE A 70 46.32 1.72 -1.96
N ARG A 71 45.40 0.93 -1.40
CA ARG A 71 45.29 0.70 0.06
C ARG A 71 46.40 -0.20 0.66
N LYS A 72 47.49 -0.50 -0.07
CA LYS A 72 48.60 -1.35 0.39
C LYS A 72 49.97 -0.65 0.40
N GLN A 73 50.05 0.60 0.81
CA GLN A 73 51.33 1.22 1.18
C GLN A 73 51.39 1.76 2.61
N VAL A 74 50.32 1.63 3.39
CA VAL A 74 50.32 1.97 4.81
C VAL A 74 49.87 0.73 5.59
N ASN A 75 50.83 0.11 6.27
CA ASN A 75 50.71 -1.03 7.19
C ASN A 75 50.94 -2.42 6.58
N TYR A 76 52.08 -2.98 6.98
CA TYR A 76 52.43 -4.40 6.98
C TYR A 76 51.36 -5.21 7.72
N GLU A 77 51.12 -6.43 7.25
CA GLU A 77 50.26 -7.48 7.82
C GLU A 77 48.74 -7.25 7.77
N VAL A 78 48.16 -7.41 6.57
CA VAL A 78 46.73 -7.80 6.46
C VAL A 78 46.57 -8.87 5.37
N ASP A 79 45.97 -9.97 5.81
CA ASP A 79 45.46 -11.17 5.13
C ASP A 79 45.43 -11.13 3.58
N GLN A 80 46.09 -12.09 2.94
CA GLN A 80 46.24 -12.21 1.48
C GLN A 80 44.96 -12.67 0.74
N ARG A 81 43.78 -12.63 1.39
CA ARG A 81 42.50 -13.04 0.79
C ARG A 81 41.81 -11.85 0.10
N PHE A 82 42.19 -11.63 -1.16
CA PHE A 82 41.39 -11.05 -2.25
C PHE A 82 40.37 -9.95 -1.88
N HIS A 83 40.81 -8.70 -1.76
CA HIS A 83 39.93 -7.53 -1.90
C HIS A 83 40.42 -6.69 -3.09
N ARG A 84 40.29 -7.24 -4.31
CA ARG A 84 40.40 -6.42 -5.53
C ARG A 84 39.12 -5.62 -5.67
N GLU A 85 39.20 -4.30 -5.79
CA GLU A 85 38.04 -3.50 -6.17
C GLU A 85 37.42 -4.02 -7.48
N PHE A 86 36.09 -4.09 -7.52
CA PHE A 86 35.38 -4.61 -8.66
C PHE A 86 35.56 -3.64 -9.85
N PRO A 87 35.92 -4.12 -11.06
CA PRO A 87 36.13 -3.24 -12.20
C PRO A 87 34.92 -2.35 -12.48
N LYS A 88 35.17 -1.10 -12.86
CA LYS A 88 34.12 -0.16 -13.27
C LYS A 88 33.75 -0.39 -14.73
N PHE A 89 32.46 -0.34 -15.05
CA PHE A 89 31.95 -0.61 -16.40
C PHE A 89 31.14 0.56 -16.92
N PHE A 90 31.43 1.01 -18.14
CA PHE A 90 30.70 2.08 -18.84
C PHE A 90 30.27 1.58 -20.21
N THR A 91 28.97 1.60 -20.48
CA THR A 91 28.40 0.96 -21.68
C THR A 91 27.73 2.01 -22.57
N PHE A 92 28.08 2.00 -23.86
CA PHE A 92 27.55 2.89 -24.89
C PHE A 92 26.92 2.06 -26.01
N ARG A 93 25.74 2.45 -26.50
CA ARG A 93 24.97 1.64 -27.47
C ARG A 93 24.59 2.42 -28.71
N ALA A 94 24.59 1.72 -29.85
CA ALA A 94 24.21 2.29 -31.14
C ALA A 94 22.78 2.86 -31.15
N ARG A 95 21.82 2.14 -30.53
CA ARG A 95 20.41 2.58 -30.46
C ARG A 95 20.22 3.93 -29.78
N ASP A 96 21.12 4.26 -28.85
CA ASP A 96 21.13 5.51 -28.09
C ASP A 96 22.13 6.50 -28.69
N LYS A 97 22.48 6.35 -29.97
CA LYS A 97 23.46 7.20 -30.69
C LYS A 97 24.85 7.25 -30.02
N PHE A 98 25.26 6.13 -29.40
CA PHE A 98 26.47 6.01 -28.59
C PHE A 98 26.51 7.01 -27.41
N GLU A 99 25.36 7.33 -26.84
CA GLU A 99 25.29 7.88 -25.49
C GLU A 99 25.45 6.76 -24.44
N GLU A 100 25.90 7.14 -23.24
CA GLU A 100 26.07 6.20 -22.14
C GLU A 100 24.71 5.66 -21.68
N ASP A 101 24.57 4.34 -21.62
CA ASP A 101 23.46 3.75 -20.88
C ASP A 101 23.82 3.59 -19.40
N ARG A 102 23.38 4.57 -18.61
CA ARG A 102 23.57 4.62 -17.16
C ARG A 102 22.94 3.43 -16.42
N ILE A 103 21.95 2.73 -17.00
CA ILE A 103 21.33 1.55 -16.39
C ILE A 103 22.34 0.41 -16.22
N TYR A 104 23.33 0.33 -17.12
CA TYR A 104 24.37 -0.69 -17.15
C TYR A 104 25.70 -0.18 -16.55
N ARG A 105 25.70 0.97 -15.88
CA ARG A 105 26.90 1.47 -15.19
C ARG A 105 27.31 0.48 -14.09
N HIS A 106 28.60 0.16 -14.05
CA HIS A 106 29.22 -0.84 -13.15
C HIS A 106 28.69 -2.27 -13.29
N LEU A 107 27.93 -2.54 -14.37
CA LEU A 107 27.38 -3.83 -14.67
C LEU A 107 27.96 -4.35 -15.98
N GLU A 108 28.52 -5.56 -15.95
CA GLU A 108 28.94 -6.22 -17.18
C GLU A 108 27.70 -6.52 -18.04
N PRO A 109 27.59 -6.00 -19.27
CA PRO A 109 26.38 -6.19 -20.09
C PRO A 109 26.08 -7.65 -20.45
N ALA A 110 27.11 -8.51 -20.44
CA ALA A 110 26.93 -9.95 -20.63
C ALA A 110 26.30 -10.63 -19.41
N LEU A 111 26.39 -10.06 -18.21
CA LEU A 111 25.75 -10.57 -16.99
C LEU A 111 24.41 -9.85 -16.70
N ALA A 112 24.17 -8.70 -17.33
CA ALA A 112 22.98 -7.90 -17.12
C ALA A 112 21.65 -8.65 -17.39
N PHE A 113 21.65 -9.66 -18.25
CA PHE A 113 20.45 -10.48 -18.48
C PHE A 113 20.01 -11.23 -17.21
N GLN A 114 20.96 -11.58 -16.32
CA GLN A 114 20.66 -12.25 -15.04
C GLN A 114 19.91 -11.35 -14.06
N LEU A 115 20.03 -10.03 -14.23
CA LEU A 115 19.24 -9.05 -13.48
C LEU A 115 17.83 -8.87 -14.06
N GLU A 116 17.52 -9.49 -15.20
CA GLU A 116 16.16 -9.55 -15.77
C GLU A 116 15.45 -8.20 -15.85
N LEU A 117 16.18 -7.17 -16.30
CA LEU A 117 15.70 -5.80 -16.39
C LEU A 117 14.40 -5.66 -17.22
N ASN A 118 14.16 -6.59 -18.15
CA ASN A 118 12.92 -6.67 -18.94
C ASN A 118 11.65 -6.77 -18.08
N ARG A 119 11.75 -7.34 -16.87
CA ARG A 119 10.60 -7.43 -15.96
C ARG A 119 10.20 -6.08 -15.38
N MET A 120 11.05 -5.05 -15.50
CA MET A 120 10.76 -3.69 -15.06
C MET A 120 10.34 -2.77 -16.20
N ARG A 121 10.00 -3.32 -17.40
CA ARG A 121 9.68 -2.52 -18.60
C ARG A 121 8.50 -1.55 -18.44
N ASN A 122 7.61 -1.81 -17.48
CA ASN A 122 6.45 -0.97 -17.15
C ASN A 122 6.85 0.29 -16.35
N PHE A 123 8.14 0.44 -16.03
CA PHE A 123 8.70 1.57 -15.29
C PHE A 123 9.76 2.28 -16.13
N ASP A 124 9.82 3.60 -15.99
CA ASP A 124 10.95 4.43 -16.42
C ASP A 124 12.01 4.41 -15.32
N LEU A 125 13.16 3.84 -15.65
CA LEU A 125 14.22 3.54 -14.69
C LEU A 125 15.31 4.60 -14.70
N THR A 126 15.65 5.08 -13.51
CA THR A 126 16.83 5.92 -13.27
C THR A 126 17.79 5.16 -12.35
N ALA A 127 19.03 4.94 -12.80
CA ALA A 127 20.04 4.29 -11.97
C ALA A 127 20.55 5.24 -10.88
N ILE A 128 20.60 4.77 -9.63
CA ILE A 128 21.12 5.51 -8.48
C ILE A 128 22.52 4.97 -8.14
N PRO A 129 23.55 5.85 -8.04
CA PRO A 129 24.89 5.43 -7.69
C PRO A 129 24.93 4.80 -6.28
N CYS A 130 25.63 3.67 -6.16
CA CYS A 130 25.79 2.92 -4.92
C CYS A 130 27.28 2.73 -4.64
N ALA A 131 27.70 2.87 -3.38
CA ALA A 131 29.09 2.61 -2.97
C ALA A 131 29.51 1.15 -3.20
N ASN A 132 28.57 0.21 -3.13
CA ASN A 132 28.81 -1.19 -3.46
C ASN A 132 28.38 -1.48 -4.90
N HIS A 133 29.36 -1.60 -5.81
CA HIS A 133 29.13 -1.85 -7.24
C HIS A 133 28.50 -3.23 -7.55
N LYS A 134 28.41 -4.15 -6.58
CA LYS A 134 27.68 -5.43 -6.74
C LYS A 134 26.16 -5.29 -6.60
N MET A 135 25.70 -4.15 -6.08
CA MET A 135 24.29 -3.83 -5.90
C MET A 135 23.92 -2.72 -6.88
N HIS A 136 22.84 -2.95 -7.61
CA HIS A 136 22.28 -1.99 -8.56
C HIS A 136 20.95 -1.49 -8.03
N LEU A 137 20.88 -0.20 -7.72
CA LEU A 137 19.69 0.48 -7.25
C LEU A 137 19.10 1.29 -8.41
N TYR A 138 17.81 1.11 -8.67
CA TYR A 138 17.06 1.85 -9.67
C TYR A 138 15.85 2.52 -9.02
N LEU A 139 15.64 3.80 -9.30
CA LEU A 139 14.36 4.46 -9.09
C LEU A 139 13.49 4.22 -10.32
N GLY A 140 12.39 3.50 -10.16
CA GLY A 140 11.40 3.29 -11.21
C GLY A 140 10.17 4.15 -11.00
N ALA A 141 9.84 4.97 -12.01
CA ALA A 141 8.57 5.68 -12.10
C ALA A 141 7.62 4.87 -12.99
N ALA A 142 6.41 4.56 -12.54
CA ALA A 142 5.47 3.80 -13.37
C ALA A 142 5.10 4.59 -14.64
N LYS A 143 5.05 3.89 -15.78
CA LYS A 143 4.58 4.48 -17.04
C LYS A 143 3.08 4.69 -16.99
N VAL A 144 2.65 5.93 -17.15
CA VAL A 144 1.24 6.34 -17.16
C VAL A 144 0.90 7.03 -18.48
N GLU A 145 -0.39 7.18 -18.77
CA GLU A 145 -0.85 7.93 -19.94
C GLU A 145 -0.43 9.41 -19.87
N VAL A 146 -0.16 10.00 -21.04
CA VAL A 146 0.33 11.37 -21.16
C VAL A 146 -0.68 12.35 -20.54
N GLY A 147 -0.23 13.13 -19.56
CA GLY A 147 -1.05 14.11 -18.82
C GLY A 147 -1.52 13.64 -17.44
N THR A 148 -1.28 12.37 -17.08
CA THR A 148 -1.53 11.87 -15.72
C THR A 148 -0.27 12.00 -14.86
N GLU A 149 -0.41 12.45 -13.62
CA GLU A 149 0.70 12.49 -12.66
C GLU A 149 1.11 11.07 -12.24
N VAL A 150 2.41 10.80 -12.19
CA VAL A 150 2.92 9.50 -11.73
C VAL A 150 2.80 9.43 -10.20
N THR A 151 2.07 8.43 -9.71
CA THR A 151 1.89 8.21 -8.26
C THR A 151 2.66 6.99 -7.74
N ASP A 152 3.11 6.11 -8.62
CA ASP A 152 3.83 4.88 -8.27
C ASP A 152 5.33 5.02 -8.56
N TYR A 153 6.07 5.30 -7.48
CA TYR A 153 7.53 5.31 -7.46
C TYR A 153 8.03 4.12 -6.64
N ARG A 154 8.97 3.36 -7.21
CA ARG A 154 9.56 2.19 -6.56
C ARG A 154 11.07 2.23 -6.61
N PHE A 155 11.71 1.81 -5.53
CA PHE A 155 13.12 1.48 -5.53
C PHE A 155 13.28 0.00 -5.86
N PHE A 156 13.95 -0.30 -6.97
CA PHE A 156 14.35 -1.65 -7.33
C PHE A 156 15.82 -1.86 -6.96
N VAL A 157 16.07 -2.75 -6.00
CA VAL A 157 17.42 -3.21 -5.68
C VAL A 157 17.63 -4.56 -6.33
N ARG A 158 18.67 -4.70 -7.15
CA ARG A 158 19.06 -5.98 -7.74
C ARG A 158 20.54 -6.24 -7.51
N ALA A 159 20.89 -7.49 -7.22
CA ALA A 159 22.27 -7.89 -6.97
C ALA A 159 22.52 -9.30 -7.52
N ILE A 160 23.76 -9.54 -7.96
CA ILE A 160 24.24 -10.87 -8.33
C ILE A 160 25.21 -11.32 -7.25
N ILE A 161 24.82 -12.34 -6.49
CA ILE A 161 25.65 -12.89 -5.41
C ILE A 161 26.28 -14.19 -5.91
N ARG A 162 27.60 -14.26 -5.82
CA ARG A 162 28.39 -15.47 -6.08
C ARG A 162 29.04 -15.90 -4.76
N HIS A 163 28.45 -16.87 -4.09
CA HIS A 163 28.96 -17.44 -2.84
C HIS A 163 28.92 -18.97 -2.93
N SER A 164 29.95 -19.64 -2.42
CA SER A 164 30.10 -21.11 -2.51
C SER A 164 29.10 -21.87 -1.64
N ASP A 165 28.70 -21.28 -0.52
CA ASP A 165 27.94 -21.98 0.52
C ASP A 165 26.54 -21.38 0.65
N LEU A 166 25.52 -22.19 0.36
CA LEU A 166 24.12 -21.86 0.67
C LEU A 166 23.45 -23.03 1.40
N VAL A 167 22.66 -22.67 2.41
CA VAL A 167 22.06 -23.53 3.42
C VAL A 167 20.97 -24.46 2.84
N THR A 168 20.91 -25.69 3.36
CA THR A 168 20.02 -26.79 2.95
C THR A 168 18.52 -26.60 3.26
N LYS A 169 18.11 -25.46 3.83
CA LYS A 169 16.70 -25.14 4.17
C LYS A 169 16.35 -23.70 3.77
N ILE A 170 16.15 -23.48 2.47
CA ILE A 170 16.01 -22.15 1.88
C ILE A 170 14.79 -21.40 2.47
N GLU A 171 13.64 -22.05 2.59
CA GLU A 171 12.42 -21.38 3.05
C GLU A 171 12.49 -20.95 4.52
N GLU A 172 12.84 -21.86 5.44
CA GLU A 172 13.01 -21.54 6.87
C GLU A 172 14.07 -20.46 7.09
N SER A 173 15.21 -20.56 6.38
CA SER A 173 16.30 -19.59 6.50
C SER A 173 15.87 -18.20 6.03
N VAL A 174 15.19 -18.11 4.88
CA VAL A 174 14.69 -16.84 4.34
C VAL A 174 13.59 -16.26 5.23
N ARG A 175 12.65 -17.09 5.71
CA ARG A 175 11.60 -16.66 6.65
C ARG A 175 12.22 -16.07 7.91
N SER A 176 13.21 -16.74 8.52
CA SER A 176 13.89 -16.25 9.72
C SER A 176 14.62 -14.92 9.47
N MET A 177 15.20 -14.74 8.27
CA MET A 177 15.88 -13.50 7.89
C MET A 177 14.89 -12.34 7.70
N VAL A 178 13.76 -12.57 7.03
CA VAL A 178 12.73 -11.55 6.83
C VAL A 178 12.13 -11.15 8.17
N MET A 179 11.85 -12.12 9.05
CA MET A 179 11.36 -11.84 10.40
C MET A 179 12.38 -11.05 11.23
N ARG A 180 13.68 -11.34 11.10
CA ARG A 180 14.73 -10.59 11.81
C ARG A 180 14.85 -9.12 11.36
N TYR A 181 14.61 -8.84 10.09
CA TYR A 181 14.72 -7.48 9.53
C TYR A 181 13.35 -6.83 9.25
N GLY A 182 12.26 -7.39 9.80
CA GLY A 182 10.88 -6.99 9.49
C GLY A 182 10.65 -5.49 9.69
N SER A 183 11.04 -4.96 10.85
CA SER A 183 10.93 -3.51 11.15
C SER A 183 11.62 -2.60 10.12
N ARG A 184 12.80 -3.00 9.63
CA ARG A 184 13.56 -2.23 8.63
C ARG A 184 12.90 -2.32 7.26
N LEU A 185 12.47 -3.52 6.86
CA LEU A 185 11.77 -3.74 5.60
C LEU A 185 10.45 -2.96 5.56
N TRP A 186 9.73 -2.91 6.68
CA TRP A 186 8.50 -2.12 6.84
C TRP A 186 8.75 -0.62 6.71
N LYS A 187 9.74 -0.08 7.43
CA LYS A 187 10.14 1.35 7.32
C LYS A 187 10.55 1.73 5.91
N LEU A 188 11.22 0.83 5.20
CA LEU A 188 11.61 0.99 3.80
C LEU A 188 10.48 0.66 2.82
N ARG A 189 9.30 0.24 3.30
CA ARG A 189 8.12 -0.15 2.52
C ARG A 189 8.44 -1.20 1.45
N VAL A 190 9.25 -2.20 1.82
CA VAL A 190 9.59 -3.32 0.93
C VAL A 190 8.37 -4.21 0.75
N LEU A 191 7.73 -4.09 -0.41
CA LEU A 191 6.52 -4.85 -0.78
C LEU A 191 6.83 -6.27 -1.26
N GLN A 192 7.91 -6.41 -2.02
CA GLN A 192 8.27 -7.64 -2.70
C GLN A 192 9.77 -7.87 -2.65
N ALA A 193 10.18 -9.13 -2.48
CA ALA A 193 11.54 -9.57 -2.69
C ALA A 193 11.55 -10.85 -3.52
N GLU A 194 12.59 -11.00 -4.35
CA GLU A 194 12.74 -12.16 -5.22
C GLU A 194 14.18 -12.68 -5.13
N LEU A 195 14.30 -14.00 -5.07
CA LEU A 195 15.57 -14.70 -4.99
C LEU A 195 15.59 -15.84 -6.01
N LYS A 196 16.56 -15.81 -6.93
CA LYS A 196 16.81 -16.88 -7.89
C LYS A 196 18.06 -17.66 -7.47
N ILE A 197 17.90 -18.97 -7.26
CA ILE A 197 18.98 -19.87 -6.85
C ILE A 197 18.96 -21.10 -7.75
N ASN A 198 20.14 -21.56 -8.16
CA ASN A 198 20.28 -22.86 -8.82
C ASN A 198 20.63 -23.91 -7.76
N ILE A 199 19.75 -24.88 -7.54
CA ILE A 199 19.99 -25.98 -6.59
C ILE A 199 20.27 -27.29 -7.33
N ARG A 200 21.06 -28.16 -6.71
CA ARG A 200 21.21 -29.56 -7.16
C ARG A 200 20.75 -30.46 -6.02
N LEU A 201 19.87 -31.41 -6.31
CA LEU A 201 19.37 -32.36 -5.30
C LEU A 201 20.39 -33.46 -4.98
N THR A 202 21.30 -33.73 -5.92
CA THR A 202 22.42 -34.66 -5.76
C THR A 202 23.70 -34.02 -6.32
N PRO A 203 24.90 -34.40 -5.84
CA PRO A 203 26.16 -33.81 -6.29
C PRO A 203 26.37 -33.87 -7.82
N THR A 204 25.88 -34.95 -8.44
CA THR A 204 25.93 -35.22 -9.89
C THR A 204 24.65 -34.83 -10.63
N GLY A 205 23.64 -34.33 -9.92
CA GLY A 205 22.34 -33.99 -10.47
C GLY A 205 22.35 -32.71 -11.32
N LYS A 206 21.35 -32.60 -12.20
CA LYS A 206 21.12 -31.38 -12.99
C LYS A 206 20.76 -30.22 -12.06
N ALA A 207 21.33 -29.04 -12.32
CA ALA A 207 20.97 -27.82 -11.62
C ALA A 207 19.54 -27.40 -11.99
N ILE A 208 18.73 -27.11 -10.99
CA ILE A 208 17.34 -26.68 -11.11
C ILE A 208 17.26 -25.22 -10.67
N PRO A 209 16.78 -24.30 -11.52
CA PRO A 209 16.54 -22.93 -11.12
C PRO A 209 15.27 -22.88 -10.26
N ILE A 210 15.43 -22.47 -9.01
CA ILE A 210 14.36 -22.21 -8.08
C ILE A 210 14.27 -20.70 -7.86
N ARG A 211 13.04 -20.19 -7.88
CA ARG A 211 12.71 -18.82 -7.53
C ARG A 211 11.89 -18.81 -6.27
N LEU A 212 12.28 -17.97 -5.34
CA LEU A 212 11.53 -17.67 -4.15
C LEU A 212 11.01 -16.24 -4.28
N PHE A 213 9.70 -16.09 -4.19
CA PHE A 213 9.00 -14.82 -4.15
C PHE A 213 8.49 -14.58 -2.73
N LEU A 214 8.82 -13.42 -2.20
CA LEU A 214 8.29 -12.88 -0.96
C LEU A 214 7.38 -11.73 -1.32
N THR A 215 6.12 -11.79 -0.92
CA THR A 215 5.15 -10.72 -1.16
C THR A 215 4.49 -10.35 0.16
N ASN A 216 4.50 -9.07 0.50
CA ASN A 216 3.84 -8.55 1.70
C ASN A 216 2.84 -7.45 1.31
N GLU A 217 1.73 -7.84 0.66
CA GLU A 217 0.76 -6.86 0.13
C GLU A 217 0.00 -6.09 1.21
N SER A 218 -0.43 -6.78 2.27
CA SER A 218 -1.20 -6.19 3.36
C SER A 218 -0.33 -5.48 4.38
N GLY A 219 0.97 -5.78 4.42
CA GLY A 219 1.91 -5.30 5.42
C GLY A 219 2.03 -6.19 6.66
N TYR A 220 1.16 -7.18 6.80
CA TYR A 220 1.02 -7.99 8.01
C TYR A 220 1.22 -9.49 7.78
N TYR A 221 1.12 -9.93 6.52
CA TYR A 221 1.32 -11.31 6.12
C TYR A 221 2.38 -11.39 5.04
N LEU A 222 3.45 -12.13 5.34
CA LEU A 222 4.49 -12.44 4.37
C LEU A 222 4.09 -13.70 3.62
N ASP A 223 3.68 -13.55 2.36
CA ASP A 223 3.49 -14.69 1.48
C ASP A 223 4.81 -15.15 0.90
N ILE A 224 5.11 -16.45 1.03
CA ILE A 224 6.29 -17.07 0.44
C ILE A 224 5.82 -18.05 -0.61
N SER A 225 6.19 -17.80 -1.86
CA SER A 225 5.88 -18.67 -2.99
C SER A 225 7.17 -19.16 -3.64
N LEU A 226 7.32 -20.48 -3.76
CA LEU A 226 8.44 -21.10 -4.45
C LEU A 226 8.01 -21.59 -5.83
N TYR A 227 8.86 -21.33 -6.82
CA TYR A 227 8.65 -21.77 -8.20
C TYR A 227 9.91 -22.40 -8.77
N LYS A 228 9.72 -23.40 -9.62
CA LYS A 228 10.73 -23.98 -10.49
C LYS A 228 10.56 -23.40 -11.89
N GLU A 229 11.66 -23.04 -12.54
CA GLU A 229 11.64 -22.69 -13.96
C GLU A 229 11.55 -23.96 -14.81
N VAL A 230 10.48 -24.08 -15.60
CA VAL A 230 10.23 -25.23 -16.49
C VAL A 230 9.98 -24.74 -17.90
N THR A 231 10.54 -25.44 -18.88
CA THR A 231 10.25 -25.20 -20.29
C THR A 231 8.98 -25.93 -20.67
N ASP A 232 7.98 -25.21 -21.14
CA ASP A 232 6.76 -25.79 -21.71
C ASP A 232 7.12 -26.53 -23.02
N SER A 233 6.75 -27.81 -23.11
CA SER A 233 6.99 -28.65 -24.27
C SER A 233 6.27 -28.18 -25.54
N ARG A 234 5.16 -27.43 -25.41
CA ARG A 234 4.36 -26.97 -26.55
C ARG A 234 4.84 -25.65 -27.13
N THR A 235 5.22 -24.71 -26.27
CA THR A 235 5.58 -23.34 -26.67
C THR A 235 7.09 -23.08 -26.68
N ALA A 236 7.89 -24.01 -26.12
CA ALA A 236 9.32 -23.84 -25.86
C ALA A 236 9.66 -22.62 -24.97
N GLN A 237 8.66 -22.03 -24.31
CA GLN A 237 8.84 -20.89 -23.41
C GLN A 237 9.08 -21.37 -21.98
N ILE A 238 9.83 -20.58 -21.21
CA ILE A 238 10.12 -20.90 -19.82
C ILE A 238 9.05 -20.24 -18.93
N MET A 239 8.40 -21.07 -18.11
CA MET A 239 7.30 -20.70 -17.23
C MET A 239 7.61 -21.04 -15.77
N PHE A 240 6.90 -20.37 -14.86
CA PHE A 240 6.90 -20.68 -13.44
C PHE A 240 6.00 -21.88 -13.17
N GLN A 241 6.56 -22.95 -12.60
CA GLN A 241 5.80 -24.05 -12.02
C GLN A 241 5.94 -23.96 -10.50
N ALA A 242 4.83 -24.08 -9.77
CA ALA A 242 4.86 -24.05 -8.31
C ALA A 242 5.72 -25.20 -7.78
N TYR A 243 6.51 -24.93 -6.73
CA TYR A 243 7.40 -25.89 -6.10
C TYR A 243 6.99 -26.07 -4.63
N GLY A 244 6.30 -27.16 -4.33
CA GLY A 244 5.66 -27.43 -3.03
C GLY A 244 4.14 -27.60 -3.17
N ASP A 245 3.43 -27.64 -2.05
CA ASP A 245 1.99 -27.95 -1.99
C ASP A 245 1.09 -26.74 -2.33
N LYS A 246 1.66 -25.53 -2.30
CA LYS A 246 0.93 -24.28 -2.57
C LYS A 246 1.12 -23.83 -4.01
N GLN A 247 0.01 -23.62 -4.74
CA GLN A 247 0.03 -22.88 -6.00
C GLN A 247 0.03 -21.37 -5.73
N GLY A 248 1.16 -20.71 -5.99
CA GLY A 248 1.28 -19.26 -5.87
C GLY A 248 0.77 -18.51 -7.12
N PRO A 249 0.63 -17.17 -7.04
CA PRO A 249 0.00 -16.33 -8.07
C PRO A 249 0.69 -16.32 -9.43
N LEU A 250 1.99 -16.66 -9.49
CA LEU A 250 2.74 -16.71 -10.74
C LEU A 250 2.73 -18.10 -11.39
N HIS A 251 2.02 -19.08 -10.83
CA HIS A 251 1.94 -20.42 -11.42
C HIS A 251 1.41 -20.33 -12.86
N GLY A 252 2.13 -20.94 -13.79
CA GLY A 252 1.75 -20.93 -15.20
C GLY A 252 2.24 -19.71 -15.99
N MET A 253 2.72 -18.66 -15.34
CA MET A 253 3.14 -17.42 -15.99
C MET A 253 4.55 -17.54 -16.57
N LEU A 254 4.86 -16.77 -17.63
CA LEU A 254 6.19 -16.73 -18.24
C LEU A 254 7.21 -16.04 -17.32
N ILE A 255 8.48 -16.47 -17.37
CA ILE A 255 9.54 -15.88 -16.52
C ILE A 255 9.83 -14.41 -16.85
N ASN A 256 9.51 -13.97 -18.06
CA ASN A 256 9.69 -12.59 -18.52
C ASN A 256 8.48 -11.68 -18.23
N THR A 257 7.47 -12.19 -17.51
CA THR A 257 6.29 -11.41 -17.12
C THR A 257 6.72 -10.16 -16.36
N PRO A 258 6.33 -8.96 -16.82
CA PRO A 258 6.72 -7.71 -16.19
C PRO A 258 5.99 -7.49 -14.87
N TYR A 259 6.61 -6.72 -13.97
CA TYR A 259 5.99 -6.29 -12.73
C TYR A 259 4.81 -5.35 -13.04
N VAL A 260 3.71 -5.59 -12.35
CA VAL A 260 2.49 -4.79 -12.47
C VAL A 260 2.69 -3.48 -11.71
N THR A 261 2.21 -2.38 -12.29
CA THR A 261 2.15 -1.06 -11.64
C THR A 261 1.12 -1.06 -10.52
N LYS A 262 1.11 -0.01 -9.69
CA LYS A 262 0.22 0.08 -8.53
C LYS A 262 -1.24 0.07 -8.98
N ASP A 263 -2.01 -0.86 -8.45
CA ASP A 263 -3.46 -0.88 -8.65
C ASP A 263 -4.15 0.12 -7.69
N LEU A 264 -5.44 0.35 -7.92
CA LEU A 264 -6.24 1.24 -7.06
C LEU A 264 -6.25 0.76 -5.60
N LEU A 265 -6.23 -0.55 -5.38
CA LEU A 265 -6.26 -1.18 -4.05
C LEU A 265 -5.00 -0.86 -3.23
N GLN A 266 -3.82 -0.97 -3.85
CA GLN A 266 -2.54 -0.62 -3.26
C GLN A 266 -2.44 0.87 -2.98
N SER A 267 -3.12 1.72 -3.77
CA SER A 267 -3.21 3.15 -3.47
C SER A 267 -3.94 3.39 -2.15
N LYS A 268 -5.09 2.73 -1.96
CA LYS A 268 -5.85 2.79 -0.71
C LYS A 268 -5.09 2.19 0.47
N ARG A 269 -4.44 1.04 0.30
CA ARG A 269 -3.56 0.44 1.32
C ARG A 269 -2.49 1.42 1.77
N PHE A 270 -1.83 2.09 0.83
CA PHE A 270 -0.83 3.11 1.15
C PHE A 270 -1.40 4.28 1.94
N GLN A 271 -2.61 4.75 1.59
CA GLN A 271 -3.30 5.84 2.30
C GLN A 271 -3.71 5.42 3.73
N ALA A 272 -4.21 4.20 3.93
CA ALA A 272 -4.50 3.69 5.26
C ALA A 272 -3.22 3.56 6.11
N GLN A 273 -2.16 3.00 5.53
CA GLN A 273 -0.87 2.81 6.20
C GLN A 273 -0.18 4.14 6.55
N SER A 274 -0.30 5.17 5.71
CA SER A 274 0.26 6.50 6.02
C SER A 274 -0.47 7.18 7.18
N LEU A 275 -1.74 6.82 7.41
CA LEU A 275 -2.54 7.20 8.58
C LEU A 275 -2.33 6.26 9.78
N GLY A 276 -1.43 5.28 9.67
CA GLY A 276 -1.10 4.36 10.76
C GLY A 276 -2.16 3.28 11.02
N THR A 277 -2.99 2.92 10.04
CA THR A 277 -4.00 1.88 10.18
C THR A 277 -3.99 0.86 9.04
N THR A 278 -4.71 -0.24 9.24
CA THR A 278 -4.93 -1.29 8.25
C THR A 278 -6.02 -0.87 7.29
N TYR A 279 -5.84 -1.15 6.00
CA TYR A 279 -6.91 -0.95 5.03
C TYR A 279 -8.07 -1.91 5.30
N ILE A 280 -9.29 -1.40 5.18
CA ILE A 280 -10.49 -2.08 5.70
C ILE A 280 -10.71 -3.47 5.11
N TYR A 281 -10.40 -3.69 3.82
CA TYR A 281 -10.52 -5.02 3.18
C TYR A 281 -9.40 -6.01 3.54
N ASP A 282 -8.34 -5.56 4.21
CA ASP A 282 -7.32 -6.46 4.75
C ASP A 282 -7.70 -6.98 6.16
N ILE A 283 -8.76 -6.43 6.79
CA ILE A 283 -9.23 -6.85 8.12
C ILE A 283 -9.68 -8.31 8.19
N PRO A 284 -10.47 -8.88 7.24
CA PRO A 284 -10.82 -10.31 7.28
C PRO A 284 -9.59 -11.22 7.31
N GLU A 285 -8.54 -10.87 6.56
CA GLU A 285 -7.30 -11.64 6.57
C GLU A 285 -6.58 -11.53 7.92
N MET A 286 -6.64 -10.37 8.59
CA MET A 286 -6.15 -10.23 9.96
C MET A 286 -6.89 -11.17 10.94
N PHE A 287 -8.20 -11.33 10.81
CA PHE A 287 -8.96 -12.31 11.60
C PHE A 287 -8.49 -13.75 11.36
N ARG A 288 -8.28 -14.14 10.08
CA ARG A 288 -7.76 -15.47 9.73
C ARG A 288 -6.41 -15.73 10.38
N GLN A 289 -5.47 -14.79 10.27
CA GLN A 289 -4.14 -14.93 10.86
C GLN A 289 -4.18 -14.98 12.40
N SER A 290 -5.08 -14.23 13.03
CA SER A 290 -5.31 -14.33 14.48
C SER A 290 -5.86 -15.69 14.89
N LEU A 291 -6.81 -16.25 14.14
CA LEU A 291 -7.33 -17.60 14.39
C LEU A 291 -6.25 -18.67 14.27
N ILE A 292 -5.40 -18.61 13.24
CA ILE A 292 -4.32 -19.60 13.06
C ILE A 292 -3.43 -19.65 14.31
N LYS A 293 -3.01 -18.48 14.81
CA LYS A 293 -2.17 -18.44 16.01
C LYS A 293 -2.92 -18.84 17.29
N LEU A 294 -4.23 -18.57 17.36
CA LEU A 294 -5.05 -19.06 18.47
C LEU A 294 -5.06 -20.59 18.49
N TRP A 295 -5.30 -21.24 17.35
CA TRP A 295 -5.20 -22.69 17.19
C TRP A 295 -3.81 -23.23 17.57
N GLU A 296 -2.74 -22.62 17.07
CA GLU A 296 -1.36 -23.00 17.43
C GLU A 296 -1.11 -22.89 18.94
N SER A 297 -1.49 -21.77 19.56
CA SER A 297 -1.28 -21.54 20.99
C SER A 297 -2.09 -22.51 21.86
N MET A 298 -3.36 -22.75 21.52
CA MET A 298 -4.24 -23.62 22.30
C MET A 298 -3.88 -25.09 22.10
N SER A 299 -3.32 -25.49 20.95
CA SER A 299 -2.84 -26.86 20.74
C SER A 299 -1.75 -27.28 21.72
N THR A 300 -0.99 -26.33 22.27
CA THR A 300 -0.01 -26.60 23.34
C THR A 300 -0.63 -26.68 24.74
N GLN A 301 -1.84 -26.15 24.94
CA GLN A 301 -2.49 -26.03 26.25
C GLN A 301 -3.64 -27.02 26.45
N ALA A 302 -4.28 -27.46 25.35
CA ALA A 302 -5.45 -28.32 25.36
C ALA A 302 -5.39 -29.38 24.27
N PHE A 303 -6.12 -30.48 24.46
CA PHE A 303 -6.31 -31.49 23.43
C PHE A 303 -7.40 -31.02 22.47
N LEU A 304 -7.00 -30.63 21.26
CA LEU A 304 -7.89 -30.08 20.23
C LEU A 304 -8.06 -31.06 19.06
N PRO A 305 -9.18 -30.96 18.32
CA PRO A 305 -9.29 -31.62 17.02
C PRO A 305 -8.22 -31.10 16.05
N SER A 306 -8.00 -31.83 14.96
CA SER A 306 -7.11 -31.34 13.90
C SER A 306 -7.56 -29.96 13.44
N PRO A 307 -6.67 -28.96 13.39
CA PRO A 307 -7.04 -27.62 12.97
C PRO A 307 -7.55 -27.65 11.52
N PRO A 308 -8.54 -26.81 11.17
CA PRO A 308 -8.99 -26.68 9.79
C PRO A 308 -7.88 -26.10 8.93
N LEU A 309 -7.95 -26.35 7.61
CA LEU A 309 -7.05 -25.70 6.66
C LEU A 309 -7.18 -24.17 6.76
N PRO A 310 -6.10 -23.38 6.58
CA PRO A 310 -6.16 -21.93 6.67
C PRO A 310 -7.26 -21.30 5.81
N SER A 311 -7.54 -21.87 4.63
CA SER A 311 -8.61 -21.42 3.72
C SER A 311 -10.02 -21.63 4.29
N ASP A 312 -10.22 -22.66 5.10
CA ASP A 312 -11.51 -23.07 5.68
C ASP A 312 -11.72 -22.51 7.10
N MET A 313 -10.66 -21.96 7.71
CA MET A 313 -10.70 -21.44 9.08
C MET A 313 -11.58 -20.18 9.24
N LEU A 314 -11.74 -19.42 8.16
CA LEU A 314 -12.60 -18.23 8.09
C LEU A 314 -13.28 -18.18 6.72
N THR A 315 -14.61 -18.07 6.72
CA THR A 315 -15.39 -17.66 5.55
C THR A 315 -16.08 -16.33 5.86
N TYR A 316 -16.25 -15.49 4.84
CA TYR A 316 -16.90 -14.20 5.04
C TYR A 316 -17.66 -13.80 3.78
N THR A 317 -18.78 -13.11 3.98
CA THR A 317 -19.59 -12.53 2.91
C THR A 317 -19.82 -11.06 3.21
N GLU A 318 -19.59 -10.19 2.21
CA GLU A 318 -19.82 -8.77 2.37
C GLU A 318 -21.32 -8.47 2.42
N LEU A 319 -21.70 -7.53 3.29
CA LEU A 319 -23.05 -7.05 3.47
C LEU A 319 -23.15 -5.65 2.86
N VAL A 320 -24.05 -5.49 1.89
CA VAL A 320 -24.20 -4.25 1.11
C VAL A 320 -25.66 -3.82 1.10
N LEU A 321 -25.90 -2.52 0.98
CA LEU A 321 -27.25 -1.97 0.82
C LEU A 321 -27.71 -2.05 -0.64
N ASP A 322 -28.91 -2.55 -0.87
CA ASP A 322 -29.62 -2.41 -2.15
C ASP A 322 -30.20 -0.99 -2.33
N ASP A 323 -30.90 -0.76 -3.45
CA ASP A 323 -31.50 0.54 -3.77
C ASP A 323 -32.62 0.94 -2.79
N GLN A 324 -33.18 -0.02 -2.07
CA GLN A 324 -34.22 0.16 -1.06
C GLN A 324 -33.64 0.30 0.36
N GLY A 325 -32.32 0.23 0.51
CA GLY A 325 -31.64 0.32 1.81
C GLY A 325 -31.81 -0.93 2.68
N GLN A 326 -32.04 -2.09 2.07
CA GLN A 326 -32.02 -3.40 2.72
C GLN A 326 -30.65 -4.06 2.54
N LEU A 327 -30.29 -4.95 3.47
CA LEU A 327 -29.03 -5.69 3.40
C LEU A 327 -29.13 -6.86 2.43
N VAL A 328 -28.12 -6.97 1.58
CA VAL A 328 -27.90 -8.12 0.69
C VAL A 328 -26.50 -8.69 0.88
N HIS A 329 -26.42 -10.02 0.78
CA HIS A 329 -25.16 -10.74 0.76
C HIS A 329 -24.53 -10.62 -0.64
N MET A 330 -23.29 -10.14 -0.71
CA MET A 330 -22.59 -9.99 -1.97
C MET A 330 -21.13 -10.44 -1.87
N ASN A 331 -20.66 -11.11 -2.92
CA ASN A 331 -19.26 -11.51 -3.06
C ASN A 331 -18.64 -10.70 -4.21
N ARG A 332 -18.27 -9.45 -3.92
CA ARG A 332 -17.65 -8.52 -4.87
C ARG A 332 -16.16 -8.39 -4.64
N LEU A 333 -15.45 -7.82 -5.63
CA LEU A 333 -14.02 -7.56 -5.52
C LEU A 333 -13.72 -6.52 -4.42
N PRO A 334 -12.62 -6.68 -3.66
CA PRO A 334 -12.17 -5.72 -2.66
C PRO A 334 -12.05 -4.28 -3.22
N GLY A 335 -12.48 -3.29 -2.44
CA GLY A 335 -12.55 -1.89 -2.89
C GLY A 335 -13.76 -1.55 -3.76
N GLY A 336 -14.67 -2.50 -3.97
CA GLY A 336 -15.92 -2.32 -4.70
C GLY A 336 -16.93 -1.38 -4.03
N ASN A 337 -16.74 -1.02 -2.74
CA ASN A 337 -17.51 0.02 -2.04
C ASN A 337 -17.43 1.41 -2.69
N GLU A 338 -16.51 1.62 -3.63
CA GLU A 338 -16.38 2.87 -4.40
C GLU A 338 -16.59 2.71 -5.92
N ALA A 339 -16.70 1.47 -6.41
CA ALA A 339 -16.86 1.19 -7.83
C ALA A 339 -18.31 1.46 -8.27
N ARG A 340 -18.48 2.12 -9.42
CA ARG A 340 -19.79 2.54 -9.94
C ARG A 340 -20.56 1.40 -10.63
N GLN A 341 -20.08 0.17 -10.52
CA GLN A 341 -20.60 -0.97 -11.26
C GLN A 341 -21.23 -1.99 -10.30
N GLU A 342 -22.52 -2.23 -10.56
CA GLU A 342 -23.30 -3.42 -10.20
C GLU A 342 -23.83 -3.54 -8.76
N ILE A 343 -24.65 -2.57 -8.32
CA ILE A 343 -25.49 -2.63 -7.10
C ILE A 343 -24.74 -2.12 -5.86
N GLY A 344 -25.18 -0.95 -5.38
CA GLY A 344 -24.64 -0.28 -4.19
C GLY A 344 -24.12 1.14 -4.47
N LYS A 345 -24.53 2.09 -3.62
CA LYS A 345 -24.01 3.46 -3.63
C LYS A 345 -22.57 3.47 -3.06
N LYS A 346 -21.77 4.48 -3.45
CA LYS A 346 -20.43 4.67 -2.88
C LYS A 346 -20.54 5.00 -1.40
N ILE A 347 -19.92 4.20 -0.53
CA ILE A 347 -20.01 4.35 0.92
C ILE A 347 -18.67 4.14 1.62
N GLY A 348 -18.40 4.96 2.64
CA GLY A 348 -17.21 4.90 3.50
C GLY A 348 -17.33 3.92 4.67
N MET A 349 -18.18 2.91 4.54
CA MET A 349 -18.44 1.89 5.55
C MET A 349 -18.52 0.53 4.87
N VAL A 350 -17.95 -0.50 5.50
CA VAL A 350 -18.00 -1.88 5.01
C VAL A 350 -18.46 -2.79 6.15
N ALA A 351 -19.24 -3.81 5.81
CA ALA A 351 -19.69 -4.80 6.76
C ALA A 351 -19.56 -6.22 6.19
N TRP A 352 -19.27 -7.19 7.05
CA TRP A 352 -19.18 -8.60 6.70
C TRP A 352 -19.90 -9.46 7.73
N LYS A 353 -20.59 -10.50 7.25
CA LYS A 353 -20.90 -11.67 8.06
C LYS A 353 -19.74 -12.64 7.93
N MET A 354 -19.10 -12.99 9.04
CA MET A 354 -17.95 -13.88 9.09
C MET A 354 -18.27 -15.13 9.89
N THR A 355 -17.92 -16.29 9.35
CA THR A 355 -17.99 -17.58 10.05
C THR A 355 -16.57 -18.02 10.41
N LEU A 356 -16.27 -18.07 11.70
CA LEU A 356 -14.96 -18.32 12.29
C LEU A 356 -14.92 -19.73 12.88
N LYS A 357 -13.99 -20.59 12.45
CA LYS A 357 -13.72 -21.88 13.10
C LYS A 357 -12.64 -21.70 14.14
N SER A 358 -13.00 -21.75 15.43
CA SER A 358 -12.08 -21.58 16.56
C SER A 358 -11.88 -22.91 17.30
N PRO A 359 -10.84 -23.05 18.14
CA PRO A 359 -10.64 -24.25 18.96
C PRO A 359 -11.87 -24.67 19.77
N GLU A 360 -12.61 -23.69 20.29
CA GLU A 360 -13.79 -23.84 21.13
C GLU A 360 -15.05 -24.14 20.31
N TYR A 361 -15.14 -23.60 19.09
CA TYR A 361 -16.21 -23.86 18.14
C TYR A 361 -15.64 -24.35 16.80
N PRO A 362 -15.20 -25.63 16.72
CA PRO A 362 -14.58 -26.18 15.50
C PRO A 362 -15.52 -26.20 14.29
N GLU A 363 -16.83 -26.34 14.53
CA GLU A 363 -17.87 -26.30 13.49
C GLU A 363 -18.08 -24.88 12.92
N GLY A 364 -17.62 -23.86 13.64
CA GLY A 364 -17.75 -22.46 13.25
C GLY A 364 -18.74 -21.68 14.11
N ARG A 365 -18.50 -20.37 14.20
CA ARG A 365 -19.42 -19.39 14.80
C ARG A 365 -19.52 -18.16 13.94
N ASP A 366 -20.72 -17.58 13.87
CA ASP A 366 -20.97 -16.37 13.10
C ASP A 366 -20.77 -15.11 13.94
N ILE A 367 -20.27 -14.07 13.28
CA ILE A 367 -20.17 -12.70 13.81
C ILE A 367 -20.47 -11.69 12.69
N ILE A 368 -20.86 -10.48 13.08
CA ILE A 368 -20.90 -9.33 12.18
C ILE A 368 -19.72 -8.42 12.48
N VAL A 369 -18.95 -8.07 11.45
CA VAL A 369 -17.86 -7.09 11.52
C VAL A 369 -18.25 -5.89 10.70
N ILE A 370 -18.23 -4.70 11.30
CA ILE A 370 -18.51 -3.41 10.65
C ILE A 370 -17.26 -2.55 10.78
N GLY A 371 -16.86 -1.80 9.76
CA GLY A 371 -15.75 -0.87 9.91
C GLY A 371 -15.72 0.25 8.88
N ASN A 372 -15.15 1.38 9.29
CA ASN A 372 -15.01 2.55 8.43
C ASN A 372 -13.92 2.32 7.38
N ASP A 373 -14.17 2.79 6.16
CA ASP A 373 -13.13 2.99 5.16
C ASP A 373 -12.54 4.40 5.30
N ILE A 374 -11.42 4.51 6.01
CA ILE A 374 -10.75 5.81 6.22
C ILE A 374 -10.20 6.42 4.91
N THR A 375 -10.08 5.63 3.84
CA THR A 375 -9.62 6.09 2.52
C THR A 375 -10.73 6.81 1.76
N TYR A 376 -12.00 6.52 2.08
CA TYR A 376 -13.16 7.19 1.53
C TYR A 376 -13.62 8.34 2.43
N ARG A 377 -13.54 9.59 1.92
CA ARG A 377 -13.97 10.81 2.64
C ARG A 377 -13.55 10.79 4.12
N ILE A 378 -12.28 10.45 4.37
CA ILE A 378 -11.63 10.35 5.70
C ILE A 378 -12.36 9.47 6.73
N GLY A 379 -13.17 8.51 6.28
CA GLY A 379 -13.99 7.65 7.12
C GLY A 379 -15.13 8.41 7.81
N SER A 380 -15.66 9.46 7.19
CA SER A 380 -16.76 10.25 7.73
C SER A 380 -18.11 9.51 7.66
N PHE A 381 -18.94 9.70 8.69
CA PHE A 381 -20.30 9.17 8.76
C PHE A 381 -21.28 10.08 8.01
N GLY A 382 -21.73 9.64 6.83
CA GLY A 382 -22.87 10.19 6.14
C GLY A 382 -24.09 9.28 6.25
N PRO A 383 -25.24 9.64 5.67
CA PRO A 383 -26.50 8.94 5.93
C PRO A 383 -26.49 7.50 5.41
N GLN A 384 -25.75 7.24 4.33
CA GLN A 384 -25.60 5.89 3.77
C GLN A 384 -24.66 5.02 4.61
N GLU A 385 -23.59 5.59 5.16
CA GLU A 385 -22.72 4.91 6.12
C GLU A 385 -23.46 4.56 7.42
N ASP A 386 -24.25 5.51 7.92
CA ASP A 386 -25.10 5.32 9.10
C ASP A 386 -26.13 4.21 8.85
N LEU A 387 -26.76 4.19 7.67
CA LEU A 387 -27.75 3.18 7.31
C LEU A 387 -27.13 1.77 7.21
N LEU A 388 -25.94 1.63 6.61
CA LEU A 388 -25.27 0.33 6.56
C LEU A 388 -24.93 -0.17 7.97
N PHE A 389 -24.39 0.72 8.81
CA PHE A 389 -24.06 0.40 10.20
C PHE A 389 -25.30 -0.04 10.99
N LEU A 390 -26.42 0.68 10.81
CA LEU A 390 -27.70 0.35 11.43
C LEU A 390 -28.15 -1.05 11.01
N ARG A 391 -28.32 -1.30 9.71
CA ARG A 391 -28.86 -2.57 9.23
C ARG A 391 -27.99 -3.75 9.61
N ALA A 392 -26.66 -3.58 9.59
CA ALA A 392 -25.74 -4.63 9.99
C ALA A 392 -25.81 -4.91 11.51
N SER A 393 -26.04 -3.87 12.32
CA SER A 393 -26.26 -4.02 13.76
C SER A 393 -27.61 -4.70 14.06
N GLU A 394 -28.68 -4.30 13.37
CA GLU A 394 -30.00 -4.91 13.48
C GLU A 394 -29.96 -6.41 13.11
N LEU A 395 -29.22 -6.77 12.04
CA LEU A 395 -29.01 -8.16 11.66
C LEU A 395 -28.28 -8.95 12.74
N ALA A 396 -27.19 -8.41 13.29
CA ALA A 396 -26.44 -9.06 14.37
C ALA A 396 -27.34 -9.35 15.58
N ARG A 397 -28.18 -8.36 15.94
CA ARG A 397 -29.13 -8.47 17.05
C ARG A 397 -30.25 -9.47 16.77
N ALA A 398 -30.84 -9.43 15.58
CA ALA A 398 -31.89 -10.35 15.16
C ALA A 398 -31.43 -11.82 15.13
N GLU A 399 -30.16 -12.07 14.76
CA GLU A 399 -29.55 -13.40 14.79
C GLU A 399 -28.95 -13.77 16.16
N GLY A 400 -28.88 -12.83 17.11
CA GLY A 400 -28.27 -13.03 18.42
C GLY A 400 -26.75 -13.26 18.37
N ILE A 401 -26.07 -12.79 17.32
CA ILE A 401 -24.63 -13.00 17.11
C ILE A 401 -23.79 -11.77 17.49
N PRO A 402 -22.52 -11.94 17.89
CA PRO A 402 -21.66 -10.82 18.26
C PRO A 402 -21.43 -9.81 17.13
N ARG A 403 -21.35 -8.54 17.50
CA ARG A 403 -21.01 -7.43 16.61
C ARG A 403 -19.65 -6.82 16.99
N ILE A 404 -18.71 -6.82 16.05
CA ILE A 404 -17.41 -6.17 16.17
C ILE A 404 -17.37 -4.91 15.30
N TYR A 405 -16.99 -3.78 15.88
CA TYR A 405 -16.84 -2.51 15.18
C TYR A 405 -15.37 -2.08 15.10
N VAL A 406 -14.84 -1.90 13.88
CA VAL A 406 -13.47 -1.42 13.64
C VAL A 406 -13.52 0.08 13.33
N ALA A 407 -13.07 0.89 14.30
CA ALA A 407 -13.20 2.34 14.30
C ALA A 407 -11.95 3.04 13.72
N ALA A 408 -12.13 3.69 12.58
CA ALA A 408 -11.16 4.56 11.92
C ALA A 408 -11.88 5.69 11.14
N ASN A 409 -12.29 6.74 11.84
CA ASN A 409 -13.22 7.75 11.32
C ASN A 409 -12.87 9.19 11.71
N SER A 410 -13.59 10.15 11.13
CA SER A 410 -13.51 11.57 11.48
C SER A 410 -14.81 12.12 12.07
N GLY A 411 -15.72 11.26 12.52
CA GLY A 411 -17.06 11.63 12.98
C GLY A 411 -18.04 11.90 11.84
N ALA A 412 -19.12 12.63 12.15
CA ALA A 412 -20.15 13.00 11.17
C ALA A 412 -19.54 13.78 10.00
N ARG A 413 -20.03 13.50 8.80
CA ARG A 413 -19.61 14.22 7.59
C ARG A 413 -20.00 15.69 7.73
N ILE A 414 -19.10 16.55 7.28
CA ILE A 414 -19.29 18.00 7.25
C ILE A 414 -19.07 18.42 5.80
N GLY A 415 -19.95 19.27 5.28
CA GLY A 415 -19.79 19.86 3.97
C GLY A 415 -20.49 21.21 3.90
N LEU A 416 -20.24 21.92 2.81
CA LEU A 416 -20.94 23.14 2.44
C LEU A 416 -21.53 22.94 1.04
N ALA A 417 -22.59 23.69 0.71
CA ALA A 417 -23.17 23.68 -0.62
C ALA A 417 -22.23 24.38 -1.62
N GLU A 418 -21.34 23.61 -2.25
CA GLU A 418 -20.33 24.12 -3.18
C GLU A 418 -20.96 24.80 -4.40
N GLU A 419 -22.16 24.40 -4.81
CA GLU A 419 -22.89 25.09 -5.87
C GLU A 419 -23.20 26.54 -5.47
N ILE A 420 -23.56 26.80 -4.21
CA ILE A 420 -23.89 28.15 -3.72
C ILE A 420 -22.62 28.97 -3.47
N ARG A 421 -21.54 28.32 -3.03
CA ARG A 421 -20.26 28.98 -2.68
C ARG A 421 -19.71 29.88 -3.80
N HIS A 422 -19.93 29.51 -5.06
CA HIS A 422 -19.45 30.27 -6.22
C HIS A 422 -20.47 31.25 -6.80
N MET A 423 -21.70 31.26 -6.28
CA MET A 423 -22.81 32.07 -6.82
C MET A 423 -23.32 33.15 -5.86
N PHE A 424 -23.04 33.06 -4.56
CA PHE A 424 -23.53 34.06 -3.62
C PHE A 424 -22.78 35.40 -3.75
N HIS A 425 -23.53 36.47 -3.56
CA HIS A 425 -23.03 37.84 -3.48
C HIS A 425 -23.22 38.37 -2.06
N VAL A 426 -22.41 39.37 -1.71
CA VAL A 426 -22.45 40.04 -0.40
C VAL A 426 -23.05 41.43 -0.59
N ALA A 427 -24.12 41.74 0.12
CA ALA A 427 -24.66 43.10 0.18
C ALA A 427 -23.88 43.87 1.25
N TRP A 428 -22.86 44.63 0.85
CA TRP A 428 -22.02 45.39 1.78
C TRP A 428 -22.79 46.56 2.41
N VAL A 429 -22.38 47.00 3.60
CA VAL A 429 -22.86 48.27 4.16
C VAL A 429 -22.35 49.44 3.31
N ASP A 430 -21.08 49.35 2.89
CA ASP A 430 -20.40 50.26 1.98
C ASP A 430 -19.56 49.43 1.00
N PRO A 431 -19.90 49.38 -0.29
CA PRO A 431 -19.13 48.61 -1.28
C PRO A 431 -17.67 49.03 -1.41
N GLU A 432 -17.35 50.29 -1.12
CA GLU A 432 -15.99 50.83 -1.20
C GLU A 432 -15.16 50.53 0.07
N ASP A 433 -15.81 50.21 1.20
CA ASP A 433 -15.16 49.87 2.47
C ASP A 433 -15.77 48.62 3.13
N PRO A 434 -15.34 47.41 2.72
CA PRO A 434 -15.83 46.14 3.27
C PRO A 434 -15.61 45.95 4.78
N TYR A 435 -14.71 46.72 5.41
CA TYR A 435 -14.46 46.62 6.86
C TYR A 435 -15.64 47.12 7.71
N LYS A 436 -16.54 47.92 7.12
CA LYS A 436 -17.80 48.31 7.76
C LYS A 436 -18.79 47.15 7.91
N GLY A 437 -18.48 45.99 7.33
CA GLY A 437 -19.29 44.78 7.38
C GLY A 437 -20.33 44.70 6.27
N TYR A 438 -21.18 43.68 6.34
CA TYR A 438 -22.19 43.38 5.33
C TYR A 438 -23.59 43.29 5.95
N LYS A 439 -24.61 43.56 5.13
CA LYS A 439 -26.03 43.50 5.48
C LYS A 439 -26.56 42.06 5.41
N TYR A 440 -26.35 41.38 4.28
CA TYR A 440 -26.83 40.01 4.03
C TYR A 440 -26.12 39.37 2.82
N LEU A 441 -26.34 38.06 2.62
CA LEU A 441 -25.92 37.33 1.43
C LEU A 441 -27.11 37.16 0.48
N TYR A 442 -26.88 37.26 -0.83
CA TYR A 442 -27.95 37.19 -1.82
C TYR A 442 -27.50 36.52 -3.13
N LEU A 443 -28.47 36.14 -3.95
CA LEU A 443 -28.29 35.71 -5.33
C LEU A 443 -28.90 36.72 -6.28
N THR A 444 -28.31 36.85 -7.47
CA THR A 444 -28.94 37.60 -8.54
C THR A 444 -30.18 36.85 -9.04
N PRO A 445 -31.14 37.52 -9.72
CA PRO A 445 -32.29 36.84 -10.31
C PRO A 445 -31.90 35.77 -11.34
N GLN A 446 -30.73 35.91 -11.98
CA GLN A 446 -30.22 34.93 -12.93
C GLN A 446 -29.69 33.68 -12.21
N ASP A 447 -28.93 33.86 -11.13
CA ASP A 447 -28.36 32.74 -10.37
C ASP A 447 -29.43 32.02 -9.55
N TYR A 448 -30.39 32.75 -8.97
CA TYR A 448 -31.53 32.15 -8.28
C TYR A 448 -32.36 31.26 -9.22
N LYS A 449 -32.60 31.67 -10.47
CA LYS A 449 -33.27 30.84 -11.47
C LYS A 449 -32.52 29.53 -11.78
N ARG A 450 -31.18 29.52 -11.70
CA ARG A 450 -30.37 28.31 -11.92
C ARG A 450 -30.49 27.30 -10.78
N VAL A 451 -30.56 27.78 -9.53
CA VAL A 451 -30.57 26.89 -8.34
C VAL A 451 -31.95 26.60 -7.77
N SER A 452 -32.95 27.42 -8.08
CA SER A 452 -34.33 27.24 -7.59
C SER A 452 -34.91 25.89 -8.00
N ALA A 453 -34.61 25.40 -9.22
CA ALA A 453 -35.05 24.09 -9.69
C ALA A 453 -34.44 22.90 -8.92
N LEU A 454 -33.35 23.12 -8.18
CA LEU A 454 -32.64 22.11 -7.40
C LEU A 454 -33.08 22.09 -5.93
N ASN A 455 -33.93 23.04 -5.50
CA ASN A 455 -34.28 23.27 -4.10
C ASN A 455 -33.06 23.42 -3.17
N SER A 456 -31.92 23.90 -3.69
CA SER A 456 -30.68 24.06 -2.92
C SER A 456 -30.74 25.20 -1.89
N VAL A 457 -31.61 26.19 -2.09
CA VAL A 457 -31.68 27.39 -1.24
C VAL A 457 -33.12 27.87 -1.10
N HIS A 458 -33.44 28.43 0.06
CA HIS A 458 -34.60 29.29 0.24
C HIS A 458 -34.14 30.75 0.22
N CYS A 459 -34.89 31.57 -0.51
CA CYS A 459 -34.58 32.99 -0.64
C CYS A 459 -35.83 33.83 -0.52
N GLU A 460 -35.65 35.04 -0.01
CA GLU A 460 -36.63 36.11 0.03
C GLU A 460 -36.29 37.14 -1.04
N HIS A 461 -37.26 37.50 -1.88
CA HIS A 461 -37.08 38.56 -2.87
C HIS A 461 -37.10 39.92 -2.19
N VAL A 462 -36.10 40.74 -2.45
CA VAL A 462 -35.95 42.10 -1.91
C VAL A 462 -35.50 43.05 -3.01
N GLU A 463 -35.97 44.29 -2.95
CA GLU A 463 -35.40 45.40 -3.72
C GLU A 463 -34.48 46.21 -2.80
N ASP A 464 -33.20 46.29 -3.15
CA ASP A 464 -32.20 47.06 -2.40
C ASP A 464 -31.25 47.74 -3.39
N GLU A 465 -30.90 49.00 -3.13
CA GLU A 465 -30.04 49.82 -4.00
C GLU A 465 -30.51 49.89 -5.47
N GLY A 466 -31.81 49.74 -5.72
CA GLY A 466 -32.39 49.73 -7.06
C GLY A 466 -32.21 48.40 -7.82
N GLU A 467 -31.68 47.37 -7.17
CA GLU A 467 -31.52 46.03 -7.74
C GLU A 467 -32.48 45.03 -7.10
N SER A 468 -33.06 44.16 -7.94
CA SER A 468 -33.81 43.00 -7.48
C SER A 468 -32.84 41.92 -7.00
N ARG A 469 -32.86 41.60 -5.70
CA ARG A 469 -31.96 40.62 -5.07
C ARG A 469 -32.77 39.50 -4.43
N TYR A 470 -32.23 38.28 -4.42
CA TYR A 470 -32.80 37.14 -3.70
C TYR A 470 -31.95 36.87 -2.46
N LYS A 471 -32.35 37.45 -1.33
CA LYS A 471 -31.66 37.30 -0.05
C LYS A 471 -31.76 35.85 0.42
N ILE A 472 -30.63 35.23 0.73
CA ILE A 472 -30.58 33.83 1.16
C ILE A 472 -31.07 33.76 2.61
N THR A 473 -32.12 32.97 2.86
CA THR A 473 -32.63 32.68 4.22
C THR A 473 -32.07 31.36 4.72
N ASP A 474 -32.09 30.33 3.88
CA ASP A 474 -31.69 28.98 4.22
C ASP A 474 -30.87 28.35 3.08
N ILE A 475 -29.82 27.61 3.44
CA ILE A 475 -29.02 26.82 2.50
C ILE A 475 -29.30 25.35 2.80
N ILE A 476 -29.97 24.67 1.88
CA ILE A 476 -30.33 23.25 1.98
C ILE A 476 -29.23 22.40 1.34
N GLY A 477 -28.75 22.81 0.15
CA GLY A 477 -27.78 22.09 -0.66
C GLY A 477 -28.40 20.97 -1.49
N LYS A 478 -27.82 20.71 -2.65
CA LYS A 478 -28.21 19.60 -3.55
C LYS A 478 -27.64 18.26 -3.08
N GLU A 479 -26.44 18.27 -2.51
CA GLU A 479 -25.77 17.07 -2.02
C GLU A 479 -26.33 16.66 -0.66
N GLU A 480 -26.59 15.37 -0.49
CA GLU A 480 -27.02 14.80 0.80
C GLU A 480 -25.81 14.54 1.71
N GLY A 481 -25.94 14.82 3.00
CA GLY A 481 -24.93 14.52 4.01
C GLY A 481 -23.99 15.70 4.28
N LEU A 482 -24.50 16.92 4.22
CA LEU A 482 -23.81 18.16 4.55
C LEU A 482 -24.06 18.60 6.01
N GLY A 483 -25.20 18.22 6.60
CA GLY A 483 -25.64 18.80 7.89
C GLY A 483 -26.48 17.87 8.77
N ALA A 484 -27.70 18.33 9.10
CA ALA A 484 -28.55 17.76 10.16
C ALA A 484 -28.98 16.31 9.91
N GLU A 485 -29.07 15.90 8.65
CA GLU A 485 -29.30 14.52 8.21
C GLU A 485 -28.23 13.55 8.75
N ASN A 486 -26.96 13.98 8.85
CA ASN A 486 -25.88 13.18 9.45
C ASN A 486 -26.05 13.08 10.97
N LEU A 487 -26.56 14.13 11.62
CA LEU A 487 -26.82 14.10 13.06
C LEU A 487 -28.01 13.19 13.40
N ARG A 488 -29.04 13.19 12.55
CA ARG A 488 -30.15 12.22 12.63
C ARG A 488 -29.64 10.79 12.49
N GLY A 489 -28.80 10.52 11.49
CA GLY A 489 -28.18 9.21 11.28
C GLY A 489 -27.29 8.81 12.46
N SER A 490 -26.47 9.73 12.97
CA SER A 490 -25.64 9.53 14.16
C SER A 490 -26.46 9.15 15.40
N GLY A 491 -27.59 9.83 15.64
CA GLY A 491 -28.49 9.50 16.75
C GLY A 491 -29.15 8.13 16.59
N MET A 492 -29.50 7.77 15.36
CA MET A 492 -30.08 6.46 15.03
C MET A 492 -29.14 5.30 15.35
N ILE A 493 -27.88 5.37 14.90
CA ILE A 493 -26.88 4.32 15.17
C ILE A 493 -26.41 4.30 16.63
N ALA A 494 -26.45 5.43 17.33
CA ALA A 494 -26.21 5.48 18.76
C ALA A 494 -27.32 4.74 19.54
N GLY A 495 -28.58 4.98 19.17
CA GLY A 495 -29.73 4.27 19.74
C GLY A 495 -29.63 2.75 19.54
N GLU A 496 -29.40 2.31 18.29
CA GLU A 496 -29.25 0.88 18.00
C GLU A 496 -28.05 0.27 18.72
N SER A 497 -26.92 0.99 18.83
CA SER A 497 -25.76 0.49 19.56
C SER A 497 -26.01 0.33 21.05
N SER A 498 -26.86 1.17 21.64
CA SER A 498 -27.29 1.02 23.03
C SER A 498 -28.13 -0.25 23.20
N LEU A 499 -29.09 -0.49 22.30
CA LEU A 499 -29.93 -1.69 22.33
C LEU A 499 -29.10 -2.97 22.10
N ALA A 500 -28.18 -2.92 21.12
CA ALA A 500 -27.32 -4.04 20.80
C ALA A 500 -26.42 -4.46 21.97
N TYR A 501 -25.95 -3.52 22.80
CA TYR A 501 -25.14 -3.86 23.98
C TYR A 501 -25.91 -4.69 25.02
N ASP A 502 -27.20 -4.40 25.20
CA ASP A 502 -28.04 -5.11 26.17
C ASP A 502 -28.43 -6.53 25.67
N GLU A 503 -28.43 -6.75 24.35
CA GLU A 503 -28.91 -8.01 23.74
C GLU A 503 -27.79 -8.93 23.21
N ILE A 504 -26.70 -8.38 22.68
CA ILE A 504 -25.61 -9.15 22.05
C ILE A 504 -24.23 -8.70 22.52
N ILE A 505 -23.21 -9.53 22.27
CA ILE A 505 -21.82 -9.14 22.51
C ILE A 505 -21.41 -8.04 21.54
N THR A 506 -21.09 -6.86 22.06
CA THR A 506 -20.52 -5.75 21.29
C THR A 506 -19.06 -5.52 21.66
N ILE A 507 -18.17 -5.41 20.67
CA ILE A 507 -16.76 -5.07 20.88
C ILE A 507 -16.34 -4.01 19.86
N SER A 508 -15.55 -3.03 20.30
CA SER A 508 -15.00 -1.98 19.44
C SER A 508 -13.48 -2.01 19.41
N LEU A 509 -12.91 -1.96 18.20
CA LEU A 509 -11.48 -1.91 17.94
C LEU A 509 -11.10 -0.55 17.35
N VAL A 510 -10.40 0.29 18.12
CA VAL A 510 -9.93 1.60 17.65
C VAL A 510 -8.54 1.43 17.03
N THR A 511 -8.43 1.62 15.71
CA THR A 511 -7.20 1.34 14.96
C THR A 511 -6.45 2.61 14.52
N CYS A 512 -7.15 3.73 14.37
CA CYS A 512 -6.56 5.01 13.97
C CYS A 512 -7.06 6.14 14.86
N ARG A 513 -8.26 6.63 14.60
CA ARG A 513 -8.91 7.65 15.41
C ARG A 513 -10.40 7.43 15.33
N ALA A 514 -11.08 7.68 16.44
CA ALA A 514 -12.52 7.66 16.57
C ALA A 514 -12.95 9.04 17.09
N ILE A 515 -13.70 9.78 16.28
CA ILE A 515 -14.07 11.17 16.54
C ILE A 515 -15.60 11.30 16.64
N GLY A 516 -16.09 12.09 17.59
CA GLY A 516 -17.51 12.45 17.69
C GLY A 516 -18.39 11.22 17.87
N ILE A 517 -19.33 10.98 16.94
CA ILE A 517 -20.19 9.79 16.96
C ILE A 517 -19.38 8.49 16.98
N GLY A 518 -18.25 8.42 16.26
CA GLY A 518 -17.37 7.26 16.30
C GLY A 518 -16.84 6.95 17.70
N ALA A 519 -16.61 7.98 18.52
CA ALA A 519 -16.20 7.80 19.91
C ALA A 519 -17.35 7.38 20.82
N TYR A 520 -18.55 7.90 20.58
CA TYR A 520 -19.76 7.46 21.30
C TYR A 520 -20.10 6.00 21.00
N LEU A 521 -20.00 5.55 19.75
CA LEU A 521 -20.25 4.14 19.39
C LEU A 521 -19.31 3.19 20.12
N VAL A 522 -18.02 3.56 20.22
CA VAL A 522 -17.03 2.81 21.00
C VAL A 522 -17.46 2.73 22.46
N ARG A 523 -17.87 3.85 23.07
CA ARG A 523 -18.34 3.88 24.45
C ARG A 523 -19.62 3.09 24.66
N LEU A 524 -20.59 3.20 23.76
CA LEU A 524 -21.88 2.50 23.82
C LEU A 524 -21.71 1.00 23.67
N GLY A 525 -20.75 0.55 22.84
CA GLY A 525 -20.36 -0.85 22.74
C GLY A 525 -19.60 -1.38 23.97
N GLN A 526 -19.24 -0.51 24.91
CA GLN A 526 -18.52 -0.76 26.17
C GLN A 526 -17.12 -1.38 26.01
N ARG A 527 -17.06 -2.62 25.51
CA ARG A 527 -15.83 -3.42 25.39
C ARG A 527 -14.96 -2.81 24.31
N THR A 528 -13.90 -2.14 24.74
CA THR A 528 -13.04 -1.37 23.85
C THR A 528 -11.63 -1.91 23.87
N ILE A 529 -11.07 -2.09 22.68
CA ILE A 529 -9.66 -2.34 22.50
C ILE A 529 -9.11 -1.24 21.61
N GLN A 530 -8.10 -0.52 22.09
CA GLN A 530 -7.55 0.61 21.37
C GLN A 530 -6.04 0.44 21.19
N VAL A 531 -5.60 0.59 19.95
CA VAL A 531 -4.19 0.51 19.55
C VAL A 531 -3.44 1.72 20.14
N GLU A 532 -2.21 1.55 20.62
CA GLU A 532 -1.53 2.60 21.40
C GLU A 532 -1.40 3.97 20.70
N ASN A 533 -1.16 3.98 19.40
CA ASN A 533 -1.03 5.20 18.60
C ASN A 533 -2.37 5.74 18.10
N SER A 534 -3.49 5.19 18.57
CA SER A 534 -4.81 5.60 18.15
C SER A 534 -5.50 6.49 19.19
N HIS A 535 -6.47 7.26 18.73
CA HIS A 535 -7.11 8.31 19.54
C HIS A 535 -8.63 8.15 19.59
N LEU A 536 -9.19 8.25 20.79
CA LEU A 536 -10.64 8.26 21.01
C LEU A 536 -11.03 9.62 21.61
N ILE A 537 -11.61 10.50 20.78
CA ILE A 537 -11.82 11.92 21.10
C ILE A 537 -13.18 12.42 20.62
N LEU A 538 -13.71 13.47 21.24
CA LEU A 538 -14.92 14.16 20.72
C LEU A 538 -14.58 15.32 19.80
N THR A 539 -13.50 16.04 20.08
CA THR A 539 -13.08 17.23 19.36
C THR A 539 -11.56 17.25 19.23
N GLY A 540 -11.05 17.60 18.06
CA GLY A 540 -9.60 17.68 17.83
C GLY A 540 -8.95 18.79 18.66
N ALA A 541 -7.73 18.54 19.15
CA ALA A 541 -6.97 19.50 19.96
C ALA A 541 -6.82 20.87 19.30
N GLY A 542 -6.63 20.91 17.97
CA GLY A 542 -6.54 22.15 17.20
C GLY A 542 -7.82 23.00 17.25
N ALA A 543 -9.00 22.36 17.28
CA ALA A 543 -10.28 23.07 17.40
C ALA A 543 -10.49 23.60 18.82
N LEU A 544 -10.10 22.83 19.85
CA LEU A 544 -10.14 23.29 21.25
C LEU A 544 -9.19 24.47 21.50
N ASN A 545 -7.97 24.43 20.96
CA ASN A 545 -6.99 25.52 21.08
C ASN A 545 -7.47 26.80 20.39
N LYS A 546 -8.22 26.68 19.27
CA LYS A 546 -8.86 27.83 18.62
C LYS A 546 -10.00 28.40 19.47
N ASN A 547 -10.83 27.54 20.06
CA ASN A 547 -11.97 27.97 20.89
C ASN A 547 -11.50 28.66 22.19
N THR A 548 -10.49 28.09 22.84
CA THR A 548 -9.95 28.61 24.12
C THR A 548 -8.99 29.78 23.95
N GLY A 549 -8.61 30.14 22.72
CA GLY A 549 -7.67 31.23 22.43
C GLY A 549 -6.24 30.99 22.93
N SER A 550 -5.90 29.77 23.37
CA SER A 550 -4.63 29.44 24.00
C SER A 550 -4.21 27.99 23.71
N ARG A 551 -2.90 27.72 23.60
CA ARG A 551 -2.36 26.39 23.26
C ARG A 551 -2.18 25.53 24.51
N HIS A 552 -3.27 24.99 25.05
CA HIS A 552 -3.24 24.12 26.23
C HIS A 552 -3.59 22.65 25.93
N ALA A 553 -4.33 22.36 24.86
CA ALA A 553 -4.74 21.00 24.52
C ALA A 553 -3.70 20.29 23.64
N ASP A 554 -3.22 19.13 24.09
CA ASP A 554 -2.37 18.20 23.35
C ASP A 554 -2.97 16.78 23.37
N PHE A 555 -2.80 16.03 22.27
CA PHE A 555 -3.35 14.68 22.09
C PHE A 555 -2.79 13.67 23.09
N SER A 556 -1.64 13.97 23.70
CA SER A 556 -1.06 13.23 24.83
C SER A 556 -2.04 13.04 26.00
N SER A 557 -2.99 13.96 26.19
CA SER A 557 -4.02 13.91 27.24
C SER A 557 -5.21 12.96 26.96
N CYS A 558 -5.30 12.38 25.77
CA CYS A 558 -6.41 11.49 25.35
C CYS A 558 -5.93 10.14 24.80
N GLY A 559 -4.62 9.84 24.89
CA GLY A 559 -4.06 8.53 24.56
C GLY A 559 -4.44 7.45 25.57
N THR A 560 -4.00 6.22 25.33
CA THR A 560 -4.22 5.01 26.16
C THR A 560 -4.07 5.30 27.66
N GLN A 561 -3.04 6.06 28.03
CA GLN A 561 -2.68 6.37 29.41
C GLN A 561 -3.72 7.24 30.15
N ALA A 562 -4.38 8.16 29.45
CA ALA A 562 -5.37 9.06 30.06
C ALA A 562 -6.73 8.39 30.28
N GLN A 563 -7.05 7.37 29.49
CA GLN A 563 -8.34 6.68 29.56
C GLN A 563 -8.30 5.47 30.50
N LEU A 564 -7.14 4.80 30.64
CA LEU A 564 -6.85 3.86 31.73
C LEU A 564 -7.13 4.48 33.11
N LEU A 565 -6.72 5.73 33.31
CA LEU A 565 -6.95 6.48 34.56
C LEU A 565 -8.42 6.80 34.83
N ARG A 566 -9.31 6.69 33.83
CA ARG A 566 -10.75 7.03 33.94
C ARG A 566 -11.67 5.82 33.97
N GLY A 567 -11.13 4.60 34.06
CA GLY A 567 -11.94 3.36 34.15
C GLY A 567 -12.77 3.06 32.89
N MET A 568 -12.39 3.60 31.73
CA MET A 568 -13.08 3.39 30.45
C MET A 568 -12.57 2.15 29.69
N TRP A 569 -11.70 1.33 30.29
CA TRP A 569 -10.88 0.35 29.59
C TRP A 569 -10.87 -1.01 30.26
N ASP A 570 -11.03 -2.05 29.44
CA ASP A 570 -10.91 -3.43 29.89
C ASP A 570 -9.49 -3.99 29.66
N LEU A 571 -8.77 -3.64 28.56
CA LEU A 571 -7.41 -4.16 28.28
C LEU A 571 -6.53 -3.21 27.42
N PRO A 572 -5.34 -2.75 27.89
CA PRO A 572 -4.37 -2.04 27.05
C PRO A 572 -3.55 -2.99 26.16
N GLY A 573 -3.30 -2.59 24.91
CA GLY A 573 -2.33 -3.24 24.02
C GLY A 573 -0.89 -2.76 24.28
N PRO A 574 0.15 -3.57 24.02
CA PRO A 574 1.54 -3.26 24.41
C PRO A 574 2.29 -2.26 23.51
N GLY A 575 3.30 -1.65 24.15
CA GLY A 575 4.28 -0.62 23.74
C GLY A 575 4.94 -0.77 22.37
N LEU A 576 5.14 0.37 21.68
CA LEU A 576 5.95 0.56 20.47
C LEU A 576 7.38 -0.05 20.52
N GLU A 577 7.55 -1.18 19.84
CA GLU A 577 8.72 -1.54 19.03
C GLU A 577 8.23 -1.62 17.57
N PRO A 578 8.97 -1.18 16.52
CA PRO A 578 8.45 -0.98 15.16
C PRO A 578 8.20 -2.27 14.34
N GLU A 579 7.56 -3.26 14.96
CA GLU A 579 6.96 -4.48 14.37
C GLU A 579 5.49 -4.67 14.80
N SER A 580 4.86 -3.68 15.45
CA SER A 580 3.72 -3.91 16.34
C SER A 580 2.34 -3.41 15.90
N LEU A 581 2.10 -2.89 14.68
CA LEU A 581 0.72 -2.62 14.26
C LEU A 581 -0.07 -3.92 14.00
N SER A 582 0.56 -4.94 13.38
CA SER A 582 -0.03 -6.28 13.24
C SER A 582 -0.15 -6.98 14.58
N ARG A 583 0.88 -6.99 15.44
CA ARG A 583 0.82 -7.67 16.74
C ARG A 583 -0.18 -7.04 17.69
N ILE A 584 -0.39 -5.72 17.66
CA ILE A 584 -1.40 -5.07 18.49
C ILE A 584 -2.78 -5.38 17.93
N LEU A 585 -3.10 -5.12 16.65
CA LEU A 585 -4.39 -5.53 16.08
C LEU A 585 -4.63 -7.05 16.18
N TRP A 586 -3.59 -7.86 16.06
CA TRP A 586 -3.62 -9.32 16.23
C TRP A 586 -3.88 -9.73 17.67
N ALA A 587 -3.23 -9.10 18.66
CA ALA A 587 -3.51 -9.31 20.08
C ALA A 587 -4.87 -8.75 20.45
N CYS A 588 -5.32 -7.67 19.80
CA CYS A 588 -6.65 -7.10 19.97
C CYS A 588 -7.71 -8.01 19.38
N VAL A 589 -7.50 -8.57 18.19
CA VAL A 589 -8.39 -9.56 17.58
C VAL A 589 -8.33 -10.88 18.35
N GLN A 590 -7.17 -11.29 18.85
CA GLN A 590 -7.04 -12.46 19.73
C GLN A 590 -7.75 -12.20 21.06
N VAL A 591 -7.63 -11.02 21.66
CA VAL A 591 -8.38 -10.61 22.85
C VAL A 591 -9.87 -10.48 22.54
N THR A 592 -10.25 -10.00 21.36
CA THR A 592 -11.65 -9.90 20.92
C THR A 592 -12.24 -11.28 20.74
N LEU A 593 -11.50 -12.19 20.08
CA LEU A 593 -11.87 -13.60 19.94
C LEU A 593 -11.93 -14.23 21.32
N SER A 594 -10.88 -14.17 22.13
CA SER A 594 -10.85 -14.71 23.49
C SER A 594 -11.96 -14.13 24.38
N ALA A 595 -12.29 -12.85 24.29
CA ALA A 595 -13.36 -12.21 25.05
C ALA A 595 -14.77 -12.58 24.52
N CYS A 596 -14.91 -12.80 23.22
CA CYS A 596 -16.09 -13.44 22.64
C CYS A 596 -16.18 -14.95 22.97
N LEU A 597 -15.09 -15.57 23.40
CA LEU A 597 -14.96 -17.01 23.68
C LEU A 597 -15.09 -17.35 25.18
N PHE A 598 -14.75 -16.42 26.08
CA PHE A 598 -14.93 -16.55 27.54
C PHE A 598 -16.34 -16.18 28.04
N LEU A 599 -17.12 -15.48 27.22
CA LEU A 599 -18.51 -15.05 27.46
C LEU A 599 -19.41 -15.68 26.41
#